data_AF-A0A3G1L0G8-F1
#
_entry.id   AF-A0A3G1L0G8-F1
#
_cell.length_a   1.000
_cell.length_b   1.000
_cell.length_c   1.000
_cell.angle_alpha   90.00
_cell.angle_beta   90.00
_cell.angle_gamma   90.00
#
_symmetry.space_group_name_H-M   'P 1'
#
loop_
_entity.id
_entity.type
_entity.pdbx_description
1 polymer ?
#
loop_
_entity_poly.entity_id
_entity_poly.type
_entity_poly.pdbx_seq_one_letter_code
_entity_poly.pdbx_strand_id
1 'polypeptide(L)'
;MELGTNQSGQVLVRMEGTGESRLDLYSYQGTKLPAYLIYVVLKTLLAEGWVEKLESLHQSRKNMWKVEVCFSPKGTKEYRLYTIEQHQPVCSSTIAISQGQIETFSIWSEDAAPLLKKVFEDYPPVFLPRYRNYRHFYFFPTHFPLFAKNIKFKEIPEPIKTRREEPQRIKVNHEIFLTDTFPAGVTSGIMETIEALKCLEVLMA
;
A
#
# COMPACT_ATOMS: atom_id res chain seq x y z
N MET A 1 18.59 22.06 -27.04
CA MET A 1 18.90 21.47 -25.73
C MET A 1 17.83 21.98 -24.77
N GLU A 2 16.70 21.30 -24.73
CA GLU A 2 15.55 21.71 -23.93
C GLU A 2 15.73 21.19 -22.49
N LEU A 3 15.68 22.11 -21.54
CA LEU A 3 15.67 21.81 -20.11
C LEU A 3 14.44 20.95 -19.80
N GLY A 4 14.69 19.71 -19.41
CA GLY A 4 13.65 18.74 -19.06
C GLY A 4 12.69 19.32 -18.02
N THR A 5 11.40 19.22 -18.32
CA THR A 5 10.33 19.57 -17.39
C THR A 5 10.51 18.77 -16.11
N ASN A 6 10.71 19.47 -14.98
CA ASN A 6 10.72 18.87 -13.65
C ASN A 6 9.40 18.14 -13.42
N GLN A 7 9.39 16.81 -13.58
CA GLN A 7 8.25 15.96 -13.23
C GLN A 7 8.17 15.82 -11.70
N SER A 8 7.77 16.89 -11.01
CA SER A 8 7.48 16.83 -9.58
C SER A 8 6.11 16.18 -9.37
N GLY A 9 6.08 15.04 -8.68
CA GLY A 9 4.86 14.42 -8.19
C GLY A 9 4.58 14.81 -6.74
N GLN A 10 3.34 15.16 -6.38
CA GLN A 10 2.96 15.36 -4.98
C GLN A 10 2.21 14.14 -4.47
N VAL A 11 2.78 13.47 -3.46
CA VAL A 11 2.16 12.34 -2.78
C VAL A 11 1.57 12.80 -1.46
N LEU A 12 0.27 12.60 -1.28
CA LEU A 12 -0.43 12.81 -0.03
C LEU A 12 -0.63 11.47 0.67
N VAL A 13 -0.11 11.36 1.90
CA VAL A 13 -0.42 10.25 2.79
C VAL A 13 -1.32 10.75 3.90
N ARG A 14 -2.46 10.08 4.08
CA ARG A 14 -3.40 10.37 5.16
C ARG A 14 -3.58 9.12 6.00
N MET A 15 -3.40 9.27 7.31
CA MET A 15 -3.84 8.31 8.31
C MET A 15 -4.90 8.99 9.16
N GLU A 16 -6.17 8.62 8.99
CA GLU A 16 -7.28 9.22 9.74
C GLU A 16 -7.28 8.76 11.21
N GLY A 17 -7.56 9.69 12.14
CA GLY A 17 -7.68 9.44 13.58
C GLY A 17 -9.12 9.55 14.09
N THR A 18 -9.48 8.60 14.98
CA THR A 18 -10.77 8.30 15.64
C THR A 18 -11.99 8.14 14.73
N GLY A 19 -12.45 6.89 14.59
CA GLY A 19 -13.53 6.46 13.71
C GLY A 19 -12.99 5.48 12.68
N GLU A 20 -13.07 5.87 11.41
CA GLU A 20 -12.58 5.11 10.26
C GLU A 20 -11.10 5.39 9.98
N SER A 21 -10.19 4.67 10.64
CA SER A 21 -8.76 4.84 10.37
C SER A 21 -8.42 4.23 9.01
N ARG A 22 -8.24 5.11 8.01
CA ARG A 22 -7.81 4.75 6.66
C ARG A 22 -6.40 5.22 6.40
N LEU A 23 -5.65 4.41 5.67
CA LEU A 23 -4.37 4.76 5.07
C LEU A 23 -4.60 5.02 3.59
N ASP A 24 -4.51 6.29 3.21
CA ASP A 24 -4.63 6.69 1.82
C ASP A 24 -3.30 7.19 1.26
N LEU A 25 -3.02 6.85 0.01
CA LEU A 25 -1.88 7.38 -0.73
C LEU A 25 -2.37 7.91 -2.09
N TYR A 26 -2.28 9.23 -2.27
CA TYR A 26 -2.73 9.91 -3.48
C TYR A 26 -1.58 10.61 -4.19
N SER A 27 -1.43 10.37 -5.50
CA SER A 27 -0.69 11.29 -6.38
C SER A 27 -1.67 12.33 -6.91
N TYR A 28 -1.54 13.59 -6.47
CA TYR A 28 -2.50 14.67 -6.80
C TYR A 28 -2.07 15.46 -8.05
N GLN A 29 -0.78 15.46 -8.38
CA GLN A 29 -0.21 16.15 -9.53
C GLN A 29 1.00 15.35 -10.03
N GLY A 30 1.13 15.19 -11.36
CA GLY A 30 2.31 14.60 -11.99
C GLY A 30 2.24 13.08 -12.21
N THR A 31 3.41 12.44 -12.17
CA THR A 31 3.61 11.01 -12.44
C THR A 31 3.00 10.11 -11.36
N LYS A 32 2.50 8.93 -11.74
CA LYS A 32 2.03 7.92 -10.79
C LYS A 32 3.21 7.41 -9.95
N LEU A 33 3.03 7.30 -8.63
CA LEU A 33 4.10 6.86 -7.72
C LEU A 33 4.49 5.40 -8.03
N PRO A 34 5.76 5.08 -8.30
CA PRO A 34 6.20 3.70 -8.41
C PRO A 34 5.98 2.91 -7.12
N ALA A 35 5.51 1.67 -7.24
CA ALA A 35 5.17 0.81 -6.09
C ALA A 35 6.37 0.54 -5.17
N TYR A 36 7.58 0.41 -5.71
CA TYR A 36 8.79 0.20 -4.91
C TYR A 36 9.15 1.40 -4.00
N LEU A 37 8.54 2.58 -4.21
CA LEU A 37 8.72 3.75 -3.36
C LEU A 37 7.71 3.82 -2.19
N ILE A 38 6.70 2.95 -2.13
CA ILE A 38 5.68 2.96 -1.07
C ILE A 38 6.33 2.95 0.31
N TYR A 39 7.28 2.04 0.55
CA TYR A 39 7.96 1.93 1.85
C TYR A 39 8.65 3.23 2.25
N VAL A 40 9.40 3.85 1.33
CA VAL A 40 10.15 5.09 1.61
C VAL A 40 9.20 6.25 1.88
N VAL A 41 8.13 6.36 1.09
CA VAL A 41 7.09 7.37 1.30
C VAL A 41 6.43 7.20 2.66
N LEU A 42 5.98 5.99 3.00
CA LEU A 42 5.35 5.71 4.29
C LEU A 42 6.32 5.94 5.45
N LYS A 43 7.57 5.48 5.37
CA LYS A 43 8.60 5.70 6.39
C LYS A 43 8.93 7.18 6.60
N THR A 44 8.88 7.99 5.54
CA THR A 44 9.18 9.43 5.63
C THR A 44 8.02 10.20 6.25
N LEU A 45 6.79 9.79 5.97
CA LEU A 45 5.58 10.53 6.33
C LEU A 45 4.90 10.02 7.60
N LEU A 46 5.00 8.74 7.88
CA LEU A 46 4.58 8.08 9.10
C LEU A 46 5.84 7.86 9.94
N ALA A 47 5.87 8.48 11.12
CA ALA A 47 7.03 8.48 12.01
C ALA A 47 7.63 7.09 12.29
N GLU A 48 8.75 7.05 13.01
CA GLU A 48 9.35 5.80 13.45
C GLU A 48 8.33 4.88 14.16
N GLY A 49 8.43 3.58 13.94
CA GLY A 49 7.47 2.60 14.47
C GLY A 49 6.18 2.42 13.66
N TRP A 50 6.09 2.98 12.44
CA TRP A 50 4.85 2.91 11.65
C TRP A 50 4.45 1.49 11.25
N VAL A 51 5.41 0.59 11.02
CA VAL A 51 5.14 -0.80 10.61
C VAL A 51 4.49 -1.54 11.77
N GLU A 52 5.08 -1.42 12.95
CA GLU A 52 4.61 -2.00 14.22
C GLU A 52 3.21 -1.47 14.56
N LYS A 53 2.97 -0.19 14.31
CA LYS A 53 1.64 0.41 14.48
C LYS A 53 0.61 -0.21 13.53
N LEU A 54 0.93 -0.36 12.24
CA LEU A 54 0.01 -0.99 11.28
C LEU A 54 -0.23 -2.47 11.62
N GLU A 55 0.80 -3.18 12.06
CA GLU A 55 0.70 -4.57 12.50
C GLU A 55 -0.21 -4.69 13.73
N SER A 56 -0.02 -3.81 14.73
CA SER A 56 -0.87 -3.77 15.92
C SER A 56 -2.34 -3.47 15.57
N LEU A 57 -2.58 -2.54 14.64
CA LEU A 57 -3.92 -2.26 14.13
C LEU A 57 -4.52 -3.49 13.43
N HIS A 58 -3.74 -4.19 12.61
CA HIS A 58 -4.16 -5.41 11.94
C HIS A 58 -4.50 -6.54 12.94
N GLN A 59 -3.70 -6.71 13.99
CA GLN A 59 -3.96 -7.69 15.04
C GLN A 59 -5.20 -7.36 15.88
N SER A 60 -5.66 -6.11 15.88
CA SER A 60 -6.90 -5.73 16.57
C SER A 60 -8.18 -6.14 15.81
N ARG A 61 -8.05 -6.69 14.59
CA ARG A 61 -9.19 -7.16 13.79
C ARG A 61 -9.95 -8.27 14.50
N LYS A 62 -11.26 -8.28 14.28
CA LYS A 62 -12.19 -9.26 14.89
C LYS A 62 -12.53 -10.44 13.99
N ASN A 63 -12.34 -10.27 12.69
CA ASN A 63 -12.80 -11.21 11.67
C ASN A 63 -11.63 -11.91 10.99
N MET A 64 -11.90 -13.11 10.48
CA MET A 64 -10.97 -13.80 9.59
C MET A 64 -10.68 -12.95 8.36
N TRP A 65 -9.51 -13.16 7.78
CA TRP A 65 -9.05 -12.39 6.64
C TRP A 65 -8.29 -13.26 5.64
N LYS A 66 -8.25 -12.79 4.41
CA LYS A 66 -7.50 -13.39 3.30
C LYS A 66 -7.00 -12.29 2.38
N VAL A 67 -5.77 -12.42 1.87
CA VAL A 67 -5.28 -11.58 0.79
C VAL A 67 -5.17 -12.40 -0.48
N GLU A 68 -5.69 -11.87 -1.58
CA GLU A 68 -5.45 -12.41 -2.92
C GLU A 68 -4.83 -11.36 -3.83
N VAL A 69 -4.10 -11.85 -4.82
CA VAL A 69 -3.50 -11.06 -5.87
C VAL A 69 -4.19 -11.43 -7.17
N CYS A 70 -4.95 -10.48 -7.72
CA CYS A 70 -5.70 -10.65 -8.95
C CYS A 70 -5.01 -9.88 -10.09
N PHE A 71 -5.10 -10.41 -11.31
CA PHE A 71 -4.60 -9.73 -12.50
C PHE A 71 -5.77 -9.31 -13.38
N SER A 72 -5.84 -8.02 -13.70
CA SER A 72 -6.80 -7.51 -14.67
C SER A 72 -6.34 -7.85 -16.10
N PRO A 73 -7.28 -8.02 -17.05
CA PRO A 73 -6.94 -8.21 -18.46
C PRO A 73 -6.09 -7.07 -19.05
N LYS A 74 -6.07 -5.89 -18.40
CA LYS A 74 -5.29 -4.72 -18.81
C LYS A 74 -3.88 -4.70 -18.21
N GLY A 75 -3.46 -5.75 -17.52
CA GLY A 75 -2.15 -5.86 -16.88
C GLY A 75 -2.04 -5.15 -15.53
N THR A 76 -3.16 -4.73 -14.93
CA THR A 76 -3.17 -4.18 -13.57
C THR A 76 -3.13 -5.33 -12.57
N LYS A 77 -2.22 -5.26 -11.62
CA LYS A 77 -2.13 -6.17 -10.48
C LYS A 77 -2.88 -5.57 -9.30
N GLU A 78 -3.91 -6.28 -8.82
CA GLU A 78 -4.76 -5.85 -7.73
C GLU A 78 -4.53 -6.73 -6.50
N TYR A 79 -4.20 -6.09 -5.38
CA TYR A 79 -4.05 -6.71 -4.08
C TYR A 79 -5.32 -6.45 -3.30
N ARG A 80 -6.07 -7.51 -3.00
CA ARG A 80 -7.39 -7.42 -2.38
C ARG A 80 -7.35 -8.11 -1.04
N LEU A 81 -7.86 -7.42 -0.02
CA LEU A 81 -8.11 -8.03 1.28
C LEU A 81 -9.60 -8.32 1.40
N TYR A 82 -9.89 -9.56 1.79
CA TYR A 82 -11.23 -10.03 2.07
C TYR A 82 -11.39 -10.29 3.56
N THR A 83 -12.56 -9.98 4.07
CA THR A 83 -12.96 -10.29 5.45
C THR A 83 -14.41 -10.76 5.49
N ILE A 84 -14.88 -11.17 6.67
CA ILE A 84 -16.29 -11.55 6.87
C ILE A 84 -16.96 -10.41 7.63
N GLU A 85 -17.98 -9.80 7.04
CA GLU A 85 -18.84 -8.79 7.66
C GLU A 85 -20.28 -9.27 7.63
N GLN A 86 -21.00 -9.16 8.75
CA GLN A 86 -22.41 -9.56 8.84
C GLN A 86 -22.68 -10.98 8.29
N HIS A 87 -21.77 -11.93 8.57
CA HIS A 87 -21.80 -13.32 8.09
C HIS A 87 -21.64 -13.49 6.57
N GLN A 88 -21.21 -12.46 5.84
CA GLN A 88 -20.94 -12.54 4.42
C GLN A 88 -19.48 -12.14 4.10
N PRO A 89 -18.85 -12.79 3.12
CA PRO A 89 -17.53 -12.37 2.69
C PRO A 89 -17.61 -11.07 1.89
N VAL A 90 -16.71 -10.15 2.19
CA VAL A 90 -16.61 -8.83 1.54
C VAL A 90 -15.17 -8.50 1.23
N CYS A 91 -14.94 -7.67 0.21
CA CYS A 91 -13.63 -7.08 -0.06
C CYS A 91 -13.55 -5.76 0.69
N SER A 92 -12.70 -5.69 1.73
CA SER A 92 -12.61 -4.52 2.59
C SER A 92 -11.67 -3.44 2.03
N SER A 93 -10.58 -3.86 1.37
CA SER A 93 -9.55 -2.96 0.85
C SER A 93 -8.90 -3.50 -0.41
N THR A 94 -8.50 -2.58 -1.29
CA THR A 94 -7.77 -2.89 -2.54
C THR A 94 -6.61 -1.91 -2.76
N ILE A 95 -5.48 -2.43 -3.25
CA ILE A 95 -4.39 -1.64 -3.86
C ILE A 95 -4.25 -2.09 -5.31
N ALA A 96 -4.28 -1.17 -6.27
CA ALA A 96 -4.06 -1.48 -7.68
C ALA A 96 -2.74 -0.88 -8.17
N ILE A 97 -1.93 -1.70 -8.84
CA ILE A 97 -0.65 -1.32 -9.43
C ILE A 97 -0.65 -1.70 -10.91
N SER A 98 -0.40 -0.72 -11.78
CA SER A 98 -0.31 -0.90 -13.22
C SER A 98 1.06 -0.44 -13.70
N GLN A 99 1.76 -1.28 -14.48
CA GLN A 99 3.10 -0.99 -15.00
C GLN A 99 4.11 -0.60 -13.89
N GLY A 100 4.00 -1.22 -12.71
CA GLY A 100 4.85 -0.92 -11.56
C GLY A 100 4.54 0.41 -10.85
N GLN A 101 3.46 1.09 -11.23
CA GLN A 101 3.01 2.36 -10.65
C GLN A 101 1.67 2.20 -9.93
N ILE A 102 1.50 2.88 -8.80
CA ILE A 102 0.26 2.88 -8.03
C ILE A 102 -0.84 3.59 -8.82
N GLU A 103 -1.94 2.86 -9.03
CA GLU A 103 -3.15 3.36 -9.64
C GLU A 103 -4.18 3.76 -8.59
N THR A 104 -4.44 2.88 -7.61
CA THR A 104 -5.30 3.15 -6.46
C THR A 104 -4.66 2.67 -5.16
N PHE A 105 -4.76 3.49 -4.11
CA PHE A 105 -4.32 3.18 -2.75
C PHE A 105 -5.18 3.98 -1.78
N SER A 106 -6.25 3.34 -1.30
CA SER A 106 -7.08 3.83 -0.21
C SER A 106 -7.58 2.60 0.52
N ILE A 107 -7.01 2.34 1.69
CA ILE A 107 -7.26 1.09 2.42
C ILE A 107 -7.54 1.38 3.88
N TRP A 108 -8.22 0.46 4.55
CA TRP A 108 -8.32 0.51 6.01
C TRP A 108 -6.94 0.35 6.64
N SER A 109 -6.65 1.09 7.71
CA SER A 109 -5.34 1.00 8.37
C SER A 109 -5.10 -0.39 8.98
N GLU A 110 -6.15 -1.09 9.40
CA GLU A 110 -6.11 -2.50 9.83
C GLU A 110 -5.87 -3.50 8.68
N ASP A 111 -6.08 -3.09 7.42
CA ASP A 111 -5.80 -3.90 6.22
C ASP A 111 -4.40 -3.63 5.66
N ALA A 112 -3.74 -2.58 6.13
CA ALA A 112 -2.54 -2.08 5.50
C ALA A 112 -1.37 -3.06 5.61
N ALA A 113 -1.15 -3.67 6.77
CA ALA A 113 -0.02 -4.58 6.98
C ALA A 113 -0.01 -5.80 6.02
N PRO A 114 -1.07 -6.63 5.95
CA PRO A 114 -1.08 -7.78 5.04
C PRO A 114 -1.07 -7.40 3.56
N LEU A 115 -1.69 -6.28 3.17
CA LEU A 115 -1.65 -5.80 1.79
C LEU A 115 -0.26 -5.28 1.41
N LEU A 116 0.36 -4.47 2.26
CA LEU A 116 1.71 -3.93 2.03
C LEU A 116 2.75 -5.05 2.00
N LYS A 117 2.61 -6.09 2.83
CA LYS A 117 3.44 -7.28 2.76
C LYS A 117 3.46 -7.86 1.34
N LYS A 118 2.29 -8.13 0.76
CA LYS A 118 2.19 -8.69 -0.61
C LYS A 118 2.73 -7.73 -1.66
N VAL A 119 2.48 -6.43 -1.51
CA VAL A 119 3.05 -5.43 -2.41
C VAL A 119 4.59 -5.41 -2.32
N PHE A 120 5.18 -5.53 -1.13
CA PHE A 120 6.64 -5.54 -0.95
C PHE A 120 7.31 -6.83 -1.42
N GLU A 121 6.62 -7.97 -1.35
CA GLU A 121 7.09 -9.22 -1.96
C GLU A 121 7.25 -9.08 -3.48
N ASP A 122 6.32 -8.38 -4.14
CA ASP A 122 6.32 -8.19 -5.60
C ASP A 122 7.12 -6.96 -6.08
N TYR A 123 7.13 -5.91 -5.29
CA TYR A 123 7.79 -4.63 -5.56
C TYR A 123 8.70 -4.29 -4.38
N PRO A 124 9.84 -5.00 -4.25
CA PRO A 124 10.71 -4.87 -3.09
C PRO A 124 11.18 -3.43 -2.92
N PRO A 125 11.03 -2.85 -1.73
CA PRO A 125 11.50 -1.50 -1.47
C PRO A 125 13.04 -1.46 -1.48
N VAL A 126 13.58 -0.27 -1.75
CA VAL A 126 15.03 -0.02 -1.68
C VAL A 126 15.34 0.53 -0.30
N PHE A 127 16.17 -0.16 0.49
CA PHE A 127 16.56 0.27 1.82
C PHE A 127 17.91 0.98 1.83
N LEU A 128 18.80 0.62 0.90
CA LEU A 128 20.18 1.12 0.83
C LEU A 128 20.47 1.89 -0.47
N PRO A 129 20.20 3.21 -0.51
CA PRO A 129 20.44 4.02 -1.71
C PRO A 129 21.92 4.09 -2.13
N ARG A 130 22.85 3.88 -1.18
CA ARG A 130 24.30 4.06 -1.40
C ARG A 130 25.00 2.91 -2.15
N TYR A 131 24.35 1.76 -2.32
CA TYR A 131 25.00 0.55 -2.87
C TYR A 131 24.66 0.23 -4.33
N ARG A 132 23.99 1.12 -5.08
CA ARG A 132 23.39 0.71 -6.35
C ARG A 132 24.07 1.24 -7.61
N ASN A 133 24.78 0.31 -8.25
CA ASN A 133 24.89 0.14 -9.71
C ASN A 133 23.53 -0.24 -10.39
N TYR A 134 22.38 -0.09 -9.73
CA TYR A 134 21.03 -0.35 -10.31
C TYR A 134 20.57 0.77 -11.26
N ARG A 135 21.45 1.26 -12.12
CA ARG A 135 21.19 2.38 -13.04
C ARG A 135 20.21 2.04 -14.18
N HIS A 136 19.64 0.83 -14.26
CA HIS A 136 18.82 0.44 -15.41
C HIS A 136 17.33 0.15 -15.12
N PHE A 137 16.91 -0.03 -13.85
CA PHE A 137 15.50 -0.37 -13.55
C PHE A 137 14.81 0.55 -12.54
N TYR A 138 15.57 1.25 -11.69
CA TYR A 138 14.99 2.06 -10.62
C TYR A 138 15.57 3.47 -10.68
N PHE A 139 14.80 4.40 -11.23
CA PHE A 139 15.12 5.83 -11.15
C PHE A 139 14.83 6.29 -9.72
N PHE A 140 15.86 6.33 -8.87
CA PHE A 140 15.76 6.95 -7.55
C PHE A 140 15.89 8.47 -7.71
N PRO A 141 14.82 9.25 -7.56
CA PRO A 141 14.87 10.68 -7.79
C PRO A 141 15.49 11.24 -6.52
N THR A 142 16.75 11.64 -6.60
CA THR A 142 17.53 12.20 -5.50
C THR A 142 16.92 13.47 -4.88
N HIS A 143 15.81 13.97 -5.45
CA HIS A 143 15.18 15.24 -5.12
C HIS A 143 13.65 15.19 -5.21
N PHE A 144 12.97 14.14 -4.73
CA PHE A 144 11.54 14.28 -4.45
C PHE A 144 11.37 14.96 -3.08
N PRO A 145 10.95 16.24 -3.01
CA PRO A 145 10.61 16.81 -1.74
C PRO A 145 9.30 16.17 -1.26
N LEU A 146 9.42 15.19 -0.36
CA LEU A 146 8.28 14.60 0.33
C LEU A 146 7.80 15.58 1.41
N PHE A 147 6.70 16.27 1.14
CA PHE A 147 6.08 17.17 2.09
C PHE A 147 4.96 16.45 2.84
N ALA A 148 5.17 16.17 4.13
CA ALA A 148 4.09 15.79 5.02
C ALA A 148 3.22 17.02 5.30
N LYS A 149 2.02 17.08 4.71
CA LYS A 149 1.00 18.05 5.10
C LYS A 149 -0.12 17.33 5.84
N ASN A 150 -0.33 17.70 7.09
CA ASN A 150 -1.52 17.32 7.85
C ASN A 150 -2.71 18.14 7.34
N ILE A 151 -3.29 17.73 6.22
CA ILE A 151 -4.44 18.39 5.62
C ILE A 151 -5.71 17.81 6.24
N LYS A 152 -6.47 18.66 6.94
CA LYS A 152 -7.85 18.36 7.32
C LYS A 152 -8.76 18.79 6.17
N PHE A 153 -9.37 17.84 5.48
CA PHE A 153 -10.39 18.15 4.48
C PHE A 153 -11.69 18.56 5.19
N LYS A 154 -12.26 19.71 4.81
CA LYS A 154 -13.60 20.11 5.27
C LYS A 154 -14.67 19.17 4.73
N GLU A 155 -14.50 18.74 3.47
CA GLU A 155 -15.25 17.67 2.82
C GLU A 155 -14.27 16.81 2.03
N ILE A 156 -14.47 15.49 2.06
CA ILE A 156 -13.62 14.54 1.33
C ILE A 156 -13.82 14.75 -0.19
N PRO A 157 -12.76 14.96 -0.99
CA PRO A 157 -12.87 15.07 -2.44
C PRO A 157 -13.56 13.86 -3.09
N GLU A 158 -14.41 14.07 -4.10
CA GLU A 158 -15.12 12.99 -4.82
C GLU A 158 -14.23 11.86 -5.35
N PRO A 159 -13.02 12.13 -5.92
CA PRO A 159 -12.13 11.05 -6.34
C PRO A 159 -11.68 10.14 -5.18
N ILE A 160 -11.63 10.68 -3.95
CA ILE A 160 -11.31 9.91 -2.75
C ILE A 160 -12.50 9.07 -2.34
N LYS A 161 -13.71 9.64 -2.31
CA LYS A 161 -14.95 8.91 -1.98
C LYS A 161 -15.15 7.71 -2.91
N THR A 162 -15.04 7.95 -4.22
CA THR A 162 -15.18 6.89 -5.24
C THR A 162 -14.23 5.72 -4.97
N ARG A 163 -12.96 6.00 -4.68
CA ARG A 163 -11.95 4.97 -4.36
C ARG A 163 -12.23 4.21 -3.07
N ARG A 164 -12.89 4.84 -2.08
CA ARG A 164 -13.27 4.17 -0.82
C ARG A 164 -14.41 3.19 -1.01
N GLU A 165 -15.30 3.46 -1.95
CA GLU A 165 -16.44 2.62 -2.28
C GLU A 165 -16.09 1.49 -3.26
N GLU A 166 -15.00 1.62 -4.02
CA GLU A 166 -14.57 0.63 -5.02
C GLU A 166 -14.48 -0.81 -4.48
N PRO A 167 -13.85 -1.09 -3.31
CA PRO A 167 -13.78 -2.44 -2.76
C PRO A 167 -15.17 -3.03 -2.47
N GLN A 168 -16.11 -2.22 -1.98
CA GLN A 168 -17.47 -2.65 -1.64
C GLN A 168 -18.30 -3.06 -2.87
N ARG A 169 -17.90 -2.61 -4.07
CA ARG A 169 -18.56 -2.98 -5.34
C ARG A 169 -18.10 -4.33 -5.87
N ILE A 170 -17.05 -4.92 -5.30
CA ILE A 170 -16.51 -6.22 -5.71
C ILE A 170 -17.41 -7.32 -5.17
N LYS A 171 -18.03 -8.10 -6.08
CA LYS A 171 -18.76 -9.32 -5.70
C LYS A 171 -17.77 -10.40 -5.28
N VAL A 172 -17.89 -10.86 -4.04
CA VAL A 172 -17.01 -11.88 -3.46
C VAL A 172 -17.70 -13.24 -3.50
N ASN A 173 -16.97 -14.28 -3.91
CA ASN A 173 -17.47 -15.64 -3.87
C ASN A 173 -17.59 -16.11 -2.41
N HIS A 174 -18.71 -16.77 -2.07
CA HIS A 174 -18.93 -17.38 -0.75
C HIS A 174 -17.85 -18.38 -0.34
N GLU A 175 -17.20 -19.01 -1.32
CA GLU A 175 -16.17 -20.03 -1.11
C GLU A 175 -14.76 -19.45 -0.91
N ILE A 176 -14.58 -18.13 -0.95
CA ILE A 176 -13.25 -17.51 -0.88
C ILE A 176 -12.47 -17.86 0.40
N PHE A 177 -13.20 -18.17 1.49
CA PHE A 177 -12.64 -18.55 2.78
C PHE A 177 -12.46 -20.07 2.98
N LEU A 178 -12.60 -20.89 1.94
CA LEU A 178 -12.34 -22.34 2.06
C LEU A 178 -10.85 -22.68 2.13
N THR A 179 -9.97 -21.84 1.59
CA THR A 179 -8.51 -22.08 1.57
C THR A 179 -7.72 -20.81 1.90
N ASP A 180 -6.51 -21.01 2.42
CA ASP A 180 -5.50 -19.96 2.66
C ASP A 180 -6.03 -18.76 3.46
N THR A 181 -6.87 -19.06 4.46
CA THR A 181 -7.47 -18.07 5.35
C THR A 181 -6.66 -17.93 6.61
N PHE A 182 -6.72 -16.74 7.18
CA PHE A 182 -6.05 -16.41 8.42
C PHE A 182 -7.08 -16.06 9.49
N PRO A 183 -6.93 -16.57 10.72
CA PRO A 183 -7.82 -16.21 11.81
C PRO A 183 -7.63 -14.74 12.21
N ALA A 184 -8.59 -14.20 12.96
CA ALA A 184 -8.47 -12.87 13.52
C ALA A 184 -7.27 -12.79 14.49
N GLY A 185 -6.60 -11.63 14.54
CA GLY A 185 -5.55 -11.34 15.51
C GLY A 185 -4.17 -11.94 15.24
N VAL A 186 -3.99 -12.74 14.18
CA VAL A 186 -2.64 -13.19 13.78
C VAL A 186 -1.84 -12.07 13.13
N THR A 187 -0.52 -12.19 13.20
CA THR A 187 0.38 -11.31 12.46
C THR A 187 0.21 -11.49 10.95
N SER A 188 0.38 -10.39 10.22
CA SER A 188 0.49 -10.42 8.76
C SER A 188 1.84 -10.98 8.31
N GLY A 189 2.88 -10.78 9.11
CA GLY A 189 4.27 -11.13 8.80
C GLY A 189 5.02 -10.04 8.01
N ILE A 190 4.52 -8.80 7.98
CA ILE A 190 5.14 -7.71 7.22
C ILE A 190 6.55 -7.35 7.73
N MET A 191 6.78 -7.45 9.05
CA MET A 191 8.07 -7.11 9.65
C MET A 191 9.14 -8.10 9.20
N GLU A 192 8.83 -9.40 9.27
CA GLU A 192 9.68 -10.50 8.83
C GLU A 192 9.97 -10.39 7.33
N THR A 193 8.98 -10.04 6.50
CA THR A 193 9.18 -9.76 5.08
C THR A 193 10.15 -8.59 4.87
N ILE A 194 10.00 -7.47 5.59
CA ILE A 194 10.90 -6.32 5.47
C ILE A 194 12.34 -6.69 5.90
N GLU A 195 12.50 -7.43 6.98
CA GLU A 195 13.81 -7.89 7.46
C GLU A 195 14.49 -8.83 6.46
N ALA A 196 13.75 -9.81 5.93
CA ALA A 196 14.25 -10.71 4.90
C ALA A 196 14.70 -9.93 3.64
N LEU A 197 13.91 -8.95 3.20
CA LEU A 197 14.26 -8.11 2.04
C LEU A 197 15.49 -7.24 2.29
N LYS A 198 15.68 -6.71 3.51
CA LYS A 198 16.91 -6.00 3.90
C LYS A 198 18.13 -6.91 3.83
N CYS A 199 18.03 -8.13 4.37
CA CYS A 199 19.10 -9.12 4.31
C CYS A 199 19.46 -9.49 2.87
N LEU A 200 18.45 -9.73 2.02
CA LEU A 200 18.66 -10.01 0.60
C LEU A 200 19.35 -8.84 -0.11
N GLU A 201 18.97 -7.59 0.18
CA GLU A 201 19.62 -6.42 -0.41
C GLU A 201 21.11 -6.33 -0.03
N VAL A 202 21.49 -6.70 1.20
CA VAL A 202 22.90 -6.76 1.62
C VAL A 202 23.66 -7.88 0.91
N LEU A 203 23.06 -9.05 0.72
CA LEU A 203 23.70 -10.18 0.04
C LEU A 203 23.90 -9.95 -1.46
N MET A 204 23.08 -9.08 -2.07
CA MET A 204 23.14 -8.76 -3.49
C MET A 204 23.99 -7.51 -3.80
N ALA A 205 24.49 -6.81 -2.78
CA ALA A 205 25.32 -5.60 -2.89
C ALA A 205 26.82 -5.95 -2.95
#